data_AF-A0A954ZZT2-F1
#
_entry.id   AF-A0A954ZZT2-F1
#
_cell.length_a   1.000
_cell.length_b   1.000
_cell.length_c   1.000
_cell.angle_alpha   90.00
_cell.angle_beta   90.00
_cell.angle_gamma   90.00
#
_symmetry.space_group_name_H-M   'P 1'
#
loop_
_entity.id
_entity.type
_entity.pdbx_description
1 polymer ?
#
loop_
_entity_poly.entity_id
_entity_poly.type
_entity_poly.pdbx_seq_one_letter_code
_entity_poly.pdbx_strand_id
1 'polypeptide(L)'
;MTDQPNPIPDTVQPSLARSVWLRAKAAFTWTTSHTRRCSTWTLRATDRLGWSLLDPGWPFVIAAIGLLGATVLIPAFDRLDEAMWERDRASAYEQNRLDRIELHTAYLDAIERGEPGLVRSLAAEQLNRIPAGESPLLPTSNTLFLPASVFRDLEPGLITIEPRQIKNSLLERWTTNDHIRPWLILAGGVMLLIGLLPMQRREESRAL
;
A
#
# COMPACT_ATOMS: atom_id res chain seq x y z
N MET A 1 -13.35 33.64 -25.65
CA MET A 1 -12.84 32.32 -26.08
C MET A 1 -12.32 31.67 -24.81
N THR A 2 -13.23 30.96 -24.14
CA THR A 2 -13.14 30.53 -22.75
C THR A 2 -12.49 29.16 -22.67
N ASP A 3 -11.35 29.12 -21.99
CA ASP A 3 -10.57 27.92 -21.69
C ASP A 3 -11.30 27.14 -20.59
N GLN A 4 -11.85 25.99 -20.95
CA GLN A 4 -12.57 25.12 -20.04
C GLN A 4 -11.58 24.07 -19.51
N PRO A 5 -11.29 24.01 -18.20
CA PRO A 5 -10.35 23.05 -17.66
C PRO A 5 -10.86 21.62 -17.89
N ASN A 6 -10.00 20.81 -18.53
CA ASN A 6 -10.22 19.41 -18.83
C ASN A 6 -10.48 18.62 -17.53
N PRO A 7 -11.63 17.94 -17.36
CA PRO A 7 -11.89 17.16 -16.16
C PRO A 7 -10.93 15.96 -16.09
N ILE A 8 -10.23 15.86 -14.96
CA ILE A 8 -9.36 14.73 -14.60
C ILE A 8 -10.19 13.43 -14.66
N PRO A 9 -9.72 12.37 -15.34
CA PRO A 9 -10.44 11.10 -15.39
C PRO A 9 -10.35 10.35 -14.04
N ASP A 10 -11.33 10.59 -13.15
CA ASP A 10 -11.51 9.89 -11.88
C ASP A 10 -12.03 8.44 -12.03
N THR A 11 -11.39 7.61 -12.87
CA THR A 11 -11.82 6.21 -13.02
C THR A 11 -10.68 5.20 -12.99
N VAL A 12 -10.01 5.10 -11.83
CA VAL A 12 -9.35 3.84 -11.45
C VAL A 12 -10.44 2.83 -11.10
N GLN A 13 -10.85 2.03 -12.10
CA GLN A 13 -11.82 0.94 -11.96
C GLN A 13 -11.38 -0.08 -10.88
N PRO A 14 -12.15 -0.29 -9.80
CA PRO A 14 -11.83 -1.29 -8.76
C PRO A 14 -12.23 -2.73 -9.15
N SER A 15 -12.47 -3.02 -10.44
CA SER A 15 -13.08 -4.29 -10.88
C SER A 15 -12.14 -5.50 -10.85
N LEU A 16 -10.82 -5.30 -10.87
CA LEU A 16 -9.85 -6.41 -10.85
C LEU A 16 -9.48 -6.90 -9.44
N ALA A 17 -9.79 -6.14 -8.38
CA ALA A 17 -9.52 -6.56 -7.00
C ALA A 17 -10.48 -7.67 -6.51
N ARG A 18 -11.64 -7.83 -7.14
CA ARG A 18 -12.64 -8.86 -6.75
C ARG A 18 -12.35 -10.26 -7.30
N SER A 19 -11.66 -10.39 -8.44
CA SER A 19 -11.46 -11.70 -9.08
C SER A 19 -10.36 -12.55 -8.42
N VAL A 20 -9.34 -11.92 -7.82
CA VAL A 20 -8.27 -12.63 -7.09
C VAL A 20 -8.80 -13.17 -5.74
N TRP A 21 -9.67 -12.42 -5.06
CA TRP A 21 -10.29 -12.84 -3.80
C TRP A 21 -11.21 -14.08 -3.96
N LEU A 22 -11.84 -14.25 -5.12
CA LEU A 22 -12.70 -15.41 -5.38
C LEU A 22 -11.91 -16.69 -5.67
N ARG A 23 -10.70 -16.60 -6.23
CA ARG A 23 -9.84 -17.78 -6.43
C ARG A 23 -9.14 -18.26 -5.15
N ALA A 24 -8.81 -17.36 -4.23
CA ALA A 24 -8.27 -17.74 -2.92
C ALA A 24 -9.29 -18.50 -2.04
N LYS A 25 -10.59 -18.16 -2.13
CA LYS A 25 -11.65 -18.91 -1.42
C LYS A 25 -11.88 -20.32 -1.96
N ALA A 26 -11.59 -20.58 -3.25
CA ALA A 26 -11.82 -21.88 -3.85
C ALA A 26 -10.71 -22.90 -3.55
N ALA A 27 -9.49 -22.47 -3.21
CA ALA A 27 -8.39 -23.37 -2.86
C ALA A 27 -8.45 -23.86 -1.40
N PHE A 28 -9.19 -23.17 -0.52
CA PHE A 28 -9.26 -23.50 0.91
C PHE A 28 -10.43 -24.44 1.27
N THR A 29 -11.29 -24.81 0.32
CA THR A 29 -12.50 -25.60 0.59
C THR A 29 -12.40 -27.08 0.18
N TRP A 30 -11.22 -27.57 -0.23
CA TRP A 30 -11.10 -28.90 -0.88
C TRP A 30 -10.32 -30.00 -0.12
N THR A 31 -10.00 -29.83 1.16
CA THR A 31 -9.29 -30.87 1.94
C THR A 31 -9.98 -31.29 3.24
N THR A 32 -11.31 -31.29 3.28
CA THR A 32 -12.07 -31.82 4.43
C THR A 32 -13.20 -32.74 4.01
N SER A 33 -12.94 -33.62 3.05
CA SER A 33 -13.76 -34.82 2.87
C SER A 33 -12.89 -36.04 3.10
N HIS A 34 -13.11 -36.73 4.22
CA HIS A 34 -12.93 -38.18 4.47
C HIS A 34 -12.51 -38.43 5.92
N THR A 35 -13.48 -38.32 6.82
CA THR A 35 -13.60 -39.21 8.00
C THR A 35 -15.04 -39.13 8.52
N ARG A 36 -15.96 -39.69 7.72
CA ARG A 36 -17.22 -40.20 8.26
C ARG A 36 -16.88 -41.39 9.16
N ARG A 37 -16.73 -41.16 10.46
CA ARG A 37 -17.00 -42.22 11.43
C ARG A 37 -17.73 -41.64 12.63
N CYS A 38 -18.88 -42.25 12.83
CA CYS A 38 -19.89 -41.97 13.83
C CYS A 38 -19.29 -42.09 15.23
N SER A 39 -19.32 -41.01 16.01
CA SER A 39 -19.40 -41.08 17.46
C SER A 39 -20.34 -39.99 17.93
N THR A 40 -21.58 -40.38 18.17
CA THR A 40 -22.62 -39.59 18.81
C THR A 40 -22.24 -39.33 20.27
N TRP A 41 -21.37 -38.35 20.51
CA TRP A 41 -21.20 -37.75 21.82
C TRP A 41 -22.14 -36.56 21.90
N THR A 42 -23.30 -36.83 22.50
CA THR A 42 -24.37 -35.88 22.73
C THR A 42 -23.89 -34.68 23.54
N LEU A 43 -24.18 -33.50 22.99
CA LEU A 43 -24.10 -32.18 23.61
C LEU A 43 -24.84 -32.17 24.96
N ARG A 44 -24.09 -32.14 26.06
CA ARG A 44 -24.56 -31.74 27.39
C ARG A 44 -23.47 -30.87 28.05
N ALA A 45 -23.20 -29.70 27.47
CA ALA A 45 -22.15 -28.81 27.97
C ALA A 45 -22.49 -27.31 27.84
N THR A 46 -23.76 -26.93 27.77
CA THR A 46 -24.15 -25.51 27.53
C THR A 46 -24.98 -24.85 28.62
N ASP A 47 -25.25 -25.48 29.76
CA ASP A 47 -26.12 -24.89 30.81
C ASP A 47 -25.39 -24.42 32.08
N ARG A 48 -24.05 -24.34 32.09
CA ARG A 48 -23.28 -23.73 33.21
C ARG A 48 -22.28 -22.66 32.75
N LEU A 49 -22.72 -21.81 31.84
CA LEU A 49 -22.01 -20.61 31.38
C LEU A 49 -22.02 -19.44 32.40
N GLY A 50 -22.22 -19.72 33.68
CA GLY A 50 -22.24 -18.70 34.73
C GLY A 50 -20.84 -18.24 35.11
N TRP A 51 -20.04 -19.09 35.76
CA TRP A 51 -18.72 -18.71 36.30
C TRP A 51 -17.62 -19.78 36.16
N SER A 52 -17.87 -20.87 35.43
CA SER A 52 -16.86 -21.92 35.20
C SER A 52 -15.85 -21.60 34.09
N LEU A 53 -16.08 -20.52 33.33
CA LEU A 53 -15.17 -19.97 32.31
C LEU A 53 -13.97 -19.22 32.93
N LEU A 54 -14.03 -18.86 34.21
CA LEU A 54 -12.89 -18.36 34.98
C LEU A 54 -12.06 -19.53 35.54
N ASP A 55 -11.84 -20.57 34.73
CA ASP A 55 -10.75 -21.50 35.01
C ASP A 55 -9.44 -20.71 34.78
N PRO A 56 -8.53 -20.64 35.77
CA PRO A 56 -7.35 -19.77 35.70
C PRO A 56 -6.48 -19.97 34.44
N GLY A 57 -6.60 -21.09 33.72
CA GLY A 57 -5.83 -21.35 32.48
C GLY A 57 -6.31 -20.62 31.23
N TRP A 58 -7.62 -20.34 31.10
CA TRP A 58 -8.19 -19.72 29.90
C TRP A 58 -7.65 -18.32 29.53
N PRO A 59 -7.51 -17.37 30.48
CA PRO A 59 -6.95 -16.07 30.15
C PRO A 59 -5.52 -16.16 29.63
N PHE A 60 -4.72 -17.14 30.09
CA PHE A 60 -3.36 -17.36 29.57
C PHE A 60 -3.36 -17.84 28.13
N VAL A 61 -4.27 -18.73 27.76
CA VAL A 61 -4.38 -19.20 26.37
C VAL A 61 -4.79 -18.07 25.43
N ILE A 62 -5.80 -17.27 25.80
CA ILE A 62 -6.23 -16.12 24.99
C ILE A 62 -5.09 -15.11 24.84
N ALA A 63 -4.41 -14.78 25.93
CA ALA A 63 -3.30 -13.85 25.91
C ALA A 63 -2.11 -14.39 25.09
N ALA A 64 -1.80 -15.69 25.17
CA ALA A 64 -0.76 -16.32 24.36
C ALA A 64 -1.08 -16.28 22.87
N ILE A 65 -2.32 -16.63 22.49
CA ILE A 65 -2.77 -16.57 21.09
C ILE A 65 -2.76 -15.12 20.60
N GLY A 66 -3.23 -14.18 21.41
CA GLY A 66 -3.19 -12.76 21.09
C GLY A 66 -1.77 -12.24 20.88
N LEU A 67 -0.83 -12.63 21.76
CA LEU A 67 0.57 -12.25 21.66
C LEU A 67 1.23 -12.86 20.41
N LEU A 68 1.10 -14.17 20.20
CA LEU A 68 1.65 -14.84 19.03
C LEU A 68 1.02 -14.32 17.74
N GLY A 69 -0.30 -14.12 17.72
CA GLY A 69 -1.03 -13.51 16.62
C GLY A 69 -0.48 -12.13 16.29
N ALA A 70 -0.33 -11.25 17.29
CA ALA A 70 0.25 -9.92 17.10
C ALA A 70 1.67 -9.96 16.53
N THR A 71 2.53 -10.89 16.99
CA THR A 71 3.92 -11.00 16.50
C THR A 71 4.03 -11.33 15.02
N VAL A 72 3.06 -12.07 14.47
CA VAL A 72 3.02 -12.43 13.04
C VAL A 72 2.23 -11.42 12.23
N LEU A 73 1.14 -10.90 12.79
CA LEU A 73 0.18 -10.09 12.08
C LEU A 73 0.67 -8.65 11.87
N ILE A 74 1.33 -8.05 12.86
CA ILE A 74 1.88 -6.68 12.77
C ILE A 74 2.87 -6.54 11.61
N PRO A 75 3.96 -7.35 11.51
CA PRO A 75 4.90 -7.20 10.40
C PRO A 75 4.31 -7.56 9.03
N ALA A 76 3.21 -8.32 8.99
CA ALA A 76 2.50 -8.59 7.74
C ALA A 76 1.75 -7.35 7.24
N PHE A 77 1.12 -6.59 8.14
CA PHE A 77 0.49 -5.31 7.80
C PHE A 77 1.52 -4.27 7.34
N ASP A 78 2.66 -4.16 8.03
CA ASP A 78 3.71 -3.20 7.63
C ASP A 78 4.24 -3.46 6.22
N ARG A 79 4.38 -4.74 5.84
CA ARG A 79 4.80 -5.14 4.48
C ARG A 79 3.74 -4.83 3.43
N LEU A 80 2.46 -4.97 3.79
CA LEU A 80 1.36 -4.61 2.89
C LEU A 80 1.34 -3.10 2.65
N ASP A 81 1.48 -2.31 3.71
CA ASP A 81 1.49 -0.85 3.62
C ASP A 81 2.70 -0.35 2.82
N GLU A 82 3.89 -0.96 3.00
CA GLU A 82 5.07 -0.66 2.18
C GLU A 82 4.82 -0.97 0.70
N ALA A 83 4.30 -2.15 0.38
CA ALA A 83 4.02 -2.54 -0.99
C ALA A 83 2.96 -1.63 -1.65
N MET A 84 1.94 -1.22 -0.88
CA MET A 84 0.95 -0.25 -1.36
C MET A 84 1.58 1.10 -1.65
N TRP A 85 2.46 1.59 -0.77
CA TRP A 85 3.17 2.85 -0.98
C TRP A 85 4.10 2.80 -2.19
N GLU A 86 4.87 1.72 -2.37
CA GLU A 86 5.72 1.53 -3.55
C GLU A 86 4.92 1.49 -4.85
N ARG A 87 3.76 0.80 -4.84
CA ARG A 87 2.84 0.77 -5.98
C ARG A 87 2.33 2.16 -6.33
N ASP A 88 1.84 2.89 -5.34
CA ASP A 88 1.25 4.23 -5.55
C ASP A 88 2.33 5.21 -6.05
N ARG A 89 3.54 5.10 -5.50
CA ARG A 89 4.72 5.84 -5.97
C ARG A 89 5.05 5.51 -7.42
N ALA A 90 5.07 4.23 -7.79
CA ALA A 90 5.33 3.80 -9.16
C ALA A 90 4.26 4.32 -10.14
N SER A 91 2.99 4.26 -9.75
CA SER A 91 1.87 4.77 -10.54
C SER A 91 1.96 6.27 -10.79
N ALA A 92 2.39 7.06 -9.80
CA ALA A 92 2.59 8.49 -9.97
C ALA A 92 3.69 8.78 -11.01
N TYR A 93 4.81 8.05 -10.98
CA TYR A 93 5.86 8.18 -11.99
C TYR A 93 5.41 7.78 -13.39
N GLU A 94 4.58 6.75 -13.50
CA GLU A 94 4.04 6.31 -14.79
C GLU A 94 3.16 7.40 -15.41
N GLN A 95 2.24 7.98 -14.63
CA GLN A 95 1.37 9.06 -15.10
C GLN A 95 2.18 10.25 -15.63
N ASN A 96 3.17 10.73 -14.88
CA ASN A 96 3.99 11.85 -15.33
C ASN A 96 4.80 11.54 -16.60
N ARG A 97 5.22 10.28 -16.78
CA ARG A 97 5.88 9.86 -18.03
C ARG A 97 4.92 9.88 -19.21
N LEU A 98 3.68 9.45 -19.00
CA LEU A 98 2.63 9.50 -20.02
C LEU A 98 2.31 10.94 -20.39
N ASP A 99 2.12 11.82 -19.40
CA ASP A 99 1.87 13.25 -19.61
C ASP A 99 3.01 13.90 -20.42
N ARG A 100 4.26 13.55 -20.08
CA ARG A 100 5.42 14.01 -20.83
C ARG A 100 5.35 13.56 -22.29
N ILE A 101 5.07 12.29 -22.55
CA ILE A 101 4.97 11.76 -23.92
C ILE A 101 3.85 12.48 -24.68
N GLU A 102 2.69 12.67 -24.06
CA GLU A 102 1.53 13.37 -24.65
C GLU A 102 1.89 14.80 -25.06
N LEU A 103 2.50 15.58 -24.15
CA LEU A 103 2.94 16.95 -24.45
C LEU A 103 3.94 17.00 -25.61
N HIS A 104 4.87 16.03 -25.69
CA HIS A 104 5.84 15.97 -26.79
C HIS A 104 5.16 15.59 -28.11
N THR A 105 4.19 14.67 -28.09
CA THR A 105 3.43 14.31 -29.29
C THR A 105 2.58 15.48 -29.80
N ALA A 106 1.90 16.20 -28.91
CA ALA A 106 1.12 17.38 -29.26
C ALA A 106 1.99 18.50 -29.86
N TYR A 107 3.21 18.66 -29.35
CA TYR A 107 4.19 19.59 -29.89
C TYR A 107 4.67 19.20 -31.29
N LEU A 108 4.98 17.92 -31.52
CA LEU A 108 5.36 17.41 -32.84
C LEU A 108 4.22 17.61 -33.86
N ASP A 109 2.98 17.32 -33.48
CA ASP A 109 1.80 17.56 -34.32
C ASP A 109 1.62 19.05 -34.65
N ALA A 110 1.96 19.96 -33.72
CA ALA A 110 1.91 21.40 -33.97
C ALA A 110 3.01 21.87 -34.96
N ILE A 111 4.20 21.25 -34.90
CA ILE A 111 5.27 21.48 -35.88
C ILE A 111 4.85 20.98 -37.26
N GLU A 112 4.29 19.78 -37.36
CA GLU A 112 3.89 19.18 -38.65
C GLU A 112 2.77 19.99 -39.32
N ARG A 113 1.85 20.55 -38.53
CA ARG A 113 0.82 21.49 -39.01
C ARG A 113 1.36 22.86 -39.45
N GLY A 114 2.63 23.15 -39.19
CA GLY A 114 3.28 24.39 -39.61
C GLY A 114 2.74 25.62 -38.89
N GLU A 115 2.37 25.51 -37.62
CA GLU A 115 1.86 26.65 -36.85
C GLU A 115 2.85 27.83 -36.90
N PRO A 116 2.48 28.97 -37.52
CA PRO A 116 3.43 30.04 -37.83
C PRO A 116 4.00 30.71 -36.58
N GLY A 117 3.29 30.66 -35.45
CA GLY A 117 3.80 31.13 -34.15
C GLY A 117 4.90 30.24 -33.60
N LEU A 118 4.69 28.92 -33.63
CA LEU A 118 5.64 27.92 -33.13
C LEU A 118 6.91 27.87 -33.99
N VAL A 119 6.77 27.91 -35.31
CA VAL A 119 7.93 27.90 -36.23
C VAL A 119 8.79 29.15 -36.02
N ARG A 120 8.19 30.31 -35.74
CA ARG A 120 8.92 31.55 -35.45
C ARG A 120 9.65 31.48 -34.10
N SER A 121 9.01 30.97 -33.05
CA SER A 121 9.67 30.82 -31.75
C SER A 121 10.81 29.80 -31.80
N LEU A 122 10.62 28.69 -32.52
CA LEU A 122 11.63 27.65 -32.72
C LEU A 122 12.80 28.17 -33.57
N ALA A 123 12.53 28.95 -34.62
CA ALA A 123 13.57 29.62 -35.40
C ALA A 123 14.34 30.67 -34.57
N ALA A 124 13.66 31.38 -33.67
CA ALA A 124 14.30 32.33 -32.77
C ALA A 124 15.23 31.62 -31.76
N GLU A 125 14.79 30.52 -31.14
CA GLU A 125 15.59 29.76 -30.17
C GLU A 125 16.73 28.96 -30.81
N GLN A 126 16.46 28.19 -31.87
CA GLN A 126 17.45 27.27 -32.46
C GLN A 126 18.45 27.98 -33.37
N LEU A 127 18.02 28.99 -34.14
CA LEU A 127 18.94 29.70 -35.04
C LEU A 127 19.56 30.95 -34.41
N ASN A 128 19.17 31.33 -33.17
CA ASN A 128 19.55 32.60 -32.55
C ASN A 128 19.39 33.79 -33.53
N ARG A 129 18.46 33.68 -34.49
CA ARG A 129 18.22 34.69 -35.51
C ARG A 129 17.11 35.59 -35.01
N ILE A 130 17.50 36.79 -34.60
CA ILE A 130 16.57 37.87 -34.29
C ILE A 130 15.91 38.30 -35.61
N PRO A 131 14.59 38.19 -35.76
CA PRO A 131 13.90 38.60 -36.98
C PRO A 131 14.11 40.09 -37.23
N ALA A 132 14.41 40.45 -38.48
CA ALA A 132 14.72 41.83 -38.85
C ALA A 132 13.49 42.73 -38.63
N GLY A 133 13.62 43.67 -37.68
CA GLY A 133 12.58 44.67 -37.37
C GLY A 133 11.96 44.57 -35.98
N GLU A 134 12.27 43.53 -35.20
CA GLU A 134 11.82 43.43 -33.80
C GLU A 134 12.94 43.93 -32.86
N SER A 135 12.62 44.97 -32.08
CA SER A 135 13.50 45.47 -31.02
C SER A 135 13.31 44.60 -29.78
N PRO A 136 14.37 44.07 -29.15
CA PRO A 136 14.23 43.24 -27.96
C PRO A 136 13.54 44.05 -26.86
N LEU A 137 12.28 43.71 -26.57
CA LEU A 137 11.56 44.27 -25.45
C LEU A 137 12.25 43.78 -24.18
N LEU A 138 12.84 44.75 -23.48
CA LEU A 138 13.49 44.74 -22.17
C LEU A 138 13.58 43.37 -21.45
N PRO A 139 14.78 43.00 -20.94
CA PRO A 139 14.96 41.78 -20.18
C PRO A 139 14.06 41.84 -18.94
N THR A 140 13.06 40.97 -18.88
CA THR A 140 12.45 40.60 -17.60
C THR A 140 13.61 40.13 -16.72
N SER A 141 13.85 40.83 -15.62
CA SER A 141 15.07 40.83 -14.78
C SER A 141 15.44 39.49 -14.14
N ASN A 142 14.77 38.39 -14.50
CA ASN A 142 15.10 37.03 -14.12
C ASN A 142 15.58 36.14 -15.28
N THR A 143 15.73 36.65 -16.50
CA THR A 143 16.06 35.83 -17.70
C THR A 143 17.53 35.39 -17.83
N LEU A 144 18.47 35.95 -17.05
CA LEU A 144 19.89 35.62 -17.15
C LEU A 144 20.27 34.19 -16.69
N PHE A 145 19.33 33.44 -16.10
CA PHE A 145 19.53 32.06 -15.66
C PHE A 145 18.43 31.09 -16.12
N LEU A 146 17.49 31.52 -16.98
CA LEU A 146 16.55 30.59 -17.60
C LEU A 146 17.15 30.10 -18.93
N PRO A 147 17.50 28.81 -19.05
CA PRO A 147 17.81 28.26 -20.36
C PRO A 147 16.64 28.52 -21.30
N ALA A 148 16.90 29.18 -22.43
CA ALA A 148 15.96 29.48 -23.50
C ALA A 148 15.61 28.21 -24.29
N SER A 149 15.09 27.20 -23.59
CA SER A 149 14.62 25.98 -24.21
C SER A 149 13.12 25.90 -23.99
N VAL A 150 12.33 25.93 -25.07
CA VAL A 150 10.88 25.69 -25.04
C VAL A 150 10.55 24.45 -24.19
N PHE A 151 11.45 23.44 -24.20
CA PHE A 151 11.35 22.21 -23.45
C PHE A 151 11.11 22.37 -21.94
N ARG A 152 11.50 23.49 -21.32
CA ARG A 152 11.25 23.72 -19.90
C ARG A 152 9.76 23.89 -19.60
N ASP A 153 9.03 24.51 -20.51
CA ASP A 153 7.58 24.73 -20.39
C ASP A 153 6.79 23.49 -20.86
N LEU A 154 7.42 22.58 -21.60
CA LEU A 154 6.86 21.29 -22.02
C LEU A 154 7.15 20.14 -21.05
N GLU A 155 8.01 20.34 -20.05
CA GLU A 155 8.24 19.34 -19.01
C GLU A 155 7.16 19.46 -17.94
N PRO A 156 6.33 18.42 -17.73
CA PRO A 156 5.36 18.41 -16.64
C PRO A 156 6.09 18.61 -15.31
N GLY A 157 5.46 19.37 -14.41
CA GLY A 157 6.05 19.80 -13.14
C GLY A 157 6.60 18.64 -12.30
N LEU A 158 7.59 18.95 -11.45
CA LEU A 158 8.19 17.96 -10.56
C LEU A 158 7.13 17.33 -9.66
N ILE A 159 6.97 16.00 -9.75
CA ILE A 159 6.08 15.26 -8.84
C ILE A 159 6.67 15.34 -7.45
N THR A 160 5.98 16.03 -6.55
CA THR A 160 6.28 15.97 -5.13
C THR A 160 5.52 14.78 -4.57
N ILE A 161 6.22 13.67 -4.36
CA ILE A 161 5.64 12.50 -3.71
C ILE A 161 5.70 12.75 -2.21
N GLU A 162 4.55 12.82 -1.56
CA GLU A 162 4.47 12.99 -0.11
C GLU A 162 5.29 11.89 0.59
N PRO A 163 6.18 12.25 1.53
CA PRO A 163 6.98 11.28 2.24
C PRO A 163 6.07 10.33 3.03
N ARG A 164 6.41 9.04 3.03
CA ARG A 164 5.70 8.02 3.82
C ARG A 164 5.65 8.47 5.28
N GLN A 165 4.45 8.57 5.84
CA GLN A 165 4.28 8.84 7.26
C GLN A 165 4.61 7.57 8.06
N ILE A 166 5.82 7.50 8.60
CA ILE A 166 6.25 6.39 9.46
C ILE A 166 5.60 6.57 10.84
N LYS A 167 4.60 5.76 11.15
CA LYS A 167 3.89 5.80 12.44
C LYS A 167 4.60 4.92 13.47
N ASN A 168 5.65 5.44 14.10
CA ASN A 168 6.42 4.68 15.09
C ASN A 168 5.60 4.33 16.34
N SER A 169 4.95 3.18 16.38
CA SER A 169 4.30 2.66 17.59
C SER A 169 5.31 1.90 18.45
N LEU A 170 5.20 2.00 19.79
CA LEU A 170 6.06 1.23 20.70
C LEU A 170 5.92 -0.29 20.49
N LEU A 171 4.71 -0.75 20.14
CA LEU A 171 4.44 -2.15 19.84
C LEU A 171 5.17 -2.60 18.57
N GLU A 172 5.10 -1.79 17.52
CA GLU A 172 5.82 -2.01 16.25
C GLU A 172 7.34 -2.06 16.49
N ARG A 173 7.86 -1.13 17.31
CA ARG A 173 9.28 -1.12 17.68
C ARG A 173 9.70 -2.41 18.40
N TRP A 174 8.85 -2.97 19.24
CA TRP A 174 9.14 -4.22 19.95
C TRP A 174 9.00 -5.46 19.04
N THR A 175 8.05 -5.47 18.10
CA THR A 175 7.87 -6.60 17.17
C THR A 175 8.87 -6.60 16.01
N THR A 176 9.40 -5.44 15.64
CA THR A 176 10.37 -5.29 14.55
C THR A 176 11.81 -5.53 14.98
N ASN A 177 12.15 -5.36 16.26
CA ASN A 177 13.50 -5.57 16.75
C ASN A 177 13.88 -7.07 16.78
N ASP A 178 14.89 -7.46 16.01
CA ASP A 178 15.37 -8.84 15.88
C ASP A 178 15.80 -9.47 17.20
N HIS A 179 16.27 -8.68 18.16
CA HIS A 179 16.66 -9.20 19.47
C HIS A 179 15.46 -9.50 20.37
N ILE A 180 14.36 -8.73 20.25
CA ILE A 180 13.21 -8.83 21.17
C ILE A 180 12.15 -9.80 20.62
N ARG A 181 12.04 -9.93 19.30
CA ARG A 181 11.12 -10.86 18.63
C ARG A 181 11.19 -12.31 19.15
N PRO A 182 12.35 -12.99 19.25
CA PRO A 182 12.40 -14.35 19.75
C PRO A 182 11.95 -14.45 21.21
N TRP A 183 12.20 -13.41 22.03
CA TRP A 183 11.71 -13.35 23.41
C TRP A 183 10.18 -13.23 23.48
N LEU A 184 9.53 -12.48 22.59
CA LEU A 184 8.06 -12.44 22.52
C LEU A 184 7.48 -13.80 22.15
N ILE A 185 8.07 -14.50 21.17
CA ILE A 185 7.62 -15.83 20.74
C ILE A 185 7.77 -16.82 21.90
N LEU A 186 8.92 -16.78 22.59
CA LEU A 186 9.20 -17.64 23.74
C LEU A 186 8.24 -17.34 24.91
N ALA A 187 8.01 -16.06 25.22
CA ALA A 187 7.05 -15.65 26.25
C ALA A 187 5.62 -16.11 25.91
N GLY A 188 5.18 -15.96 24.66
CA GLY A 188 3.90 -16.46 24.19
C GLY A 188 3.78 -17.98 24.29
N GLY A 189 4.82 -18.72 23.91
CA GLY A 189 4.88 -20.17 24.04
C GLY A 189 4.83 -20.65 25.50
N VAL A 190 5.55 -19.99 26.40
CA VAL A 190 5.51 -20.28 27.85
C VAL A 190 4.12 -19.98 28.41
N MET A 191 3.51 -18.86 28.01
CA MET A 191 2.16 -18.49 28.45
C MET A 191 1.11 -19.50 27.98
N LEU A 192 1.22 -20.00 26.75
CA LEU A 192 0.39 -21.08 26.22
C LEU A 192 0.54 -22.37 27.05
N LEU A 193 1.78 -22.75 27.36
CA LEU A 193 2.08 -23.98 28.10
C LEU A 193 1.54 -23.92 29.53
N ILE A 194 1.69 -22.78 30.21
CA ILE A 194 1.11 -22.52 31.54
C ILE A 194 -0.43 -22.61 31.49
N GLY A 195 -1.05 -22.05 30.46
CA GLY A 195 -2.50 -22.12 30.26
C GLY A 195 -3.03 -23.52 30.02
N LEU A 196 -2.23 -24.41 29.41
CA LEU A 196 -2.62 -25.78 29.06
C LEU A 196 -2.41 -26.78 30.21
N LEU A 197 -1.44 -26.54 31.09
CA LEU A 197 -1.09 -27.38 32.24
C LEU A 197 -2.24 -27.71 33.22
N PRO A 198 -3.15 -26.78 33.62
CA PRO A 198 -4.20 -27.10 34.59
C PRO A 198 -5.25 -28.10 34.05
N MET A 199 -5.32 -28.32 32.74
CA MET A 199 -6.36 -29.14 32.12
C MET A 199 -6.23 -30.64 32.46
N GLN A 200 -5.00 -31.14 32.69
CA GLN A 200 -4.77 -32.58 32.88
C GLN A 200 -5.17 -33.11 34.26
N ARG A 201 -5.28 -32.26 35.29
CA ARG A 201 -5.53 -32.73 36.67
C ARG A 201 -6.98 -33.10 36.99
N ARG A 202 -7.92 -32.85 36.06
CA ARG A 202 -9.37 -32.98 36.32
C ARG A 202 -9.96 -34.33 35.94
N GLU A 203 -9.22 -35.17 35.19
CA GLU A 203 -9.73 -36.46 34.71
C GLU A 203 -9.54 -37.60 35.72
N GLU A 204 -8.43 -37.61 36.48
CA GLU A 204 -8.15 -38.66 37.49
C GLU A 204 -9.13 -38.65 38.66
N SER A 205 -9.68 -37.49 39.03
CA SER A 205 -10.62 -37.37 40.16
C SER A 205 -12.05 -37.79 39.85
N ARG A 206 -12.38 -38.18 38.60
CA ARG A 206 -13.69 -38.73 38.23
C ARG A 206 -13.70 -40.25 38.05
N ALA A 207 -12.52 -40.90 38.16
CA ALA A 207 -12.38 -42.34 37.97
C ALA A 207 -12.34 -43.13 39.30
N LEU A 208 -12.38 -42.44 40.45
CA LEU A 208 -12.46 -43.00 41.81
C LEU A 208 -13.84 -42.69 42.42
#